data_AF-A0A7V1C214-F1
#
_entry.id   AF-A0A7V1C214-F1
#
_cell.length_a   1.000
_cell.length_b   1.000
_cell.length_c   1.000
_cell.angle_alpha   90.00
_cell.angle_beta   90.00
_cell.angle_gamma   90.00
#
_symmetry.space_group_name_H-M   'P 1'
#
loop_
_entity.id
_entity.type
_entity.pdbx_description
1 polymer ?
#
loop_
_entity_poly.entity_id
_entity_poly.type
_entity_poly.pdbx_seq_one_letter_code
_entity_poly.pdbx_strand_id
1 'polypeptide(L)'
;ELENVFLYSIDDLTAVVEQNRKAREDDIAQGMQIVGEKVAEFMEWFGARDIGPLIGRMKKNFVHISRNEIERFFVGDRQDASCREVMEVMVDRIVSKLLHCVIENVNTVAKEHGPAEAAKLVDSIVRQSEKLSAETNNGEDRDCET
;
A
#
# COMPACT_ATOMS: atom_id res chain seq x y z
N GLU A 1 -42.35 40.98 50.70
CA GLU A 1 -42.43 40.18 49.46
C GLU A 1 -41.10 39.47 49.26
N LEU A 2 -41.12 38.20 48.83
CA LEU A 2 -39.91 37.43 48.52
C LEU A 2 -39.69 37.47 47.02
N GLU A 3 -39.00 38.51 46.54
CA GLU A 3 -38.40 38.50 45.20
C GLU A 3 -37.21 37.53 45.21
N ASN A 4 -37.13 36.64 44.22
CA ASN A 4 -36.13 35.55 44.04
C ASN A 4 -36.35 34.20 44.75
N VAL A 5 -37.58 33.78 45.03
CA VAL A 5 -37.84 32.37 45.40
C VAL A 5 -38.54 31.65 44.25
N PHE A 6 -37.86 30.64 43.69
CA PHE A 6 -38.41 29.73 42.68
C PHE A 6 -38.72 28.38 43.32
N LEU A 7 -39.99 27.96 43.25
CA LEU A 7 -40.44 26.64 43.71
C LEU A 7 -40.49 25.71 42.50
N TYR A 8 -39.64 24.69 42.49
CA TYR A 8 -39.69 23.60 41.51
C TYR A 8 -40.30 22.36 42.15
N SER A 9 -41.26 21.74 41.46
CA SER A 9 -41.86 20.47 41.85
C SER A 9 -41.03 19.28 41.31
N ILE A 10 -41.30 18.08 41.81
CA ILE A 10 -40.67 16.84 41.32
C ILE A 10 -41.00 16.60 39.83
N ASP A 11 -42.18 17.04 39.38
CA ASP A 11 -42.59 16.95 37.98
C ASP A 11 -41.74 17.86 37.09
N ASP A 12 -41.35 19.05 37.58
CA ASP A 12 -40.49 19.98 36.85
C ASP A 12 -39.07 19.42 36.64
N LEU A 13 -38.54 18.67 37.62
CA LEU A 13 -37.26 17.97 37.48
C LEU A 13 -37.33 16.80 36.49
N THR A 14 -38.48 16.15 36.38
CA THR A 14 -38.68 15.02 35.48
C THR A 14 -38.60 15.45 34.01
N ALA A 15 -39.16 16.62 33.67
CA ALA A 15 -39.06 17.20 32.34
C ALA A 15 -37.60 17.52 31.94
N VAL A 16 -36.81 18.06 32.88
CA VAL A 16 -35.38 18.37 32.66
C VAL A 16 -34.54 17.10 32.49
N VAL A 17 -34.84 16.05 33.27
CA VAL A 17 -34.15 14.76 33.14
C VAL A 17 -34.42 14.12 31.78
N GLU A 18 -35.67 14.14 31.30
CA GLU A 18 -36.02 13.56 30.01
C GLU A 18 -35.43 14.37 28.84
N GLN A 19 -35.39 15.70 28.95
CA GLN A 19 -34.68 16.55 27.99
C GLN A 19 -33.18 16.25 27.94
N ASN A 20 -32.53 16.07 29.10
CA ASN A 20 -31.12 15.70 29.18
C ASN A 20 -30.84 14.29 28.67
N ARG A 21 -31.80 13.36 28.83
CA ARG A 21 -31.69 12.00 28.29
C ARG A 21 -31.72 12.02 26.77
N LYS A 22 -32.65 12.78 26.19
CA LYS A 22 -32.77 12.97 24.74
C LYS A 22 -31.55 13.66 24.14
N ALA A 23 -31.06 14.73 24.79
CA ALA A 23 -29.83 15.40 24.38
C ALA A 23 -28.62 14.44 24.39
N ARG A 24 -28.51 13.58 25.42
CA ARG A 24 -27.46 12.54 25.46
C ARG A 24 -27.59 11.50 24.36
N GLU A 25 -28.80 11.09 23.99
CA GLU A 25 -29.02 10.17 22.88
C GLU A 25 -28.54 10.78 21.55
N ASP A 26 -28.84 12.07 21.31
CA ASP A 26 -28.38 12.80 20.14
C ASP A 26 -26.85 12.98 20.13
N ASP A 27 -26.25 13.33 21.27
CA ASP A 27 -24.79 13.45 21.43
C ASP A 27 -24.07 12.11 21.17
N ILE A 28 -24.64 11.00 21.63
CA ILE A 28 -24.10 9.65 21.37
C ILE A 28 -24.16 9.33 19.87
N ALA A 29 -25.26 9.67 19.20
CA ALA A 29 -25.39 9.45 17.75
C ALA A 29 -24.35 10.25 16.97
N GLN A 30 -24.13 11.52 17.33
CA GLN A 30 -23.08 12.35 16.74
C GLN A 30 -21.68 11.80 17.03
N GLY A 31 -21.43 11.35 18.26
CA GLY A 31 -20.17 10.72 18.64
C GLY A 31 -19.86 9.47 17.82
N MET A 32 -20.85 8.60 17.59
CA MET A 32 -20.70 7.40 16.77
C MET A 32 -20.39 7.70 15.31
N GLN A 33 -20.95 8.79 14.76
CA GLN A 33 -20.62 9.24 13.41
C GLN A 33 -19.13 9.62 13.30
N ILE A 34 -18.63 10.43 14.24
CA ILE A 34 -17.22 10.84 14.28
C ILE A 34 -16.29 9.62 14.42
N VAL A 35 -16.65 8.67 15.29
CA VAL A 35 -15.88 7.43 15.45
C VAL A 35 -15.87 6.62 14.14
N GLY A 36 -17.00 6.49 13.46
CA GLY A 36 -17.10 5.80 12.18
C GLY A 36 -16.19 6.42 11.11
N GLU A 37 -16.21 7.75 10.99
CA GLU A 37 -15.33 8.50 10.08
C GLU A 37 -13.85 8.25 10.40
N LYS A 38 -13.48 8.28 11.69
CA LYS A 38 -12.10 8.04 12.13
C LYS A 38 -11.63 6.60 11.97
N VAL A 39 -12.52 5.63 12.12
CA VAL A 39 -12.22 4.22 11.84
C VAL A 39 -11.97 4.02 10.34
N ALA A 40 -12.77 4.65 9.46
CA ALA A 40 -12.55 4.59 8.02
C ALA A 40 -11.19 5.19 7.63
N GLU A 41 -10.88 6.39 8.12
CA GLU A 41 -9.58 7.06 7.91
C GLU A 41 -8.40 6.21 8.42
N PHE A 42 -8.55 5.60 9.61
CA PHE A 42 -7.53 4.72 10.16
C PHE A 42 -7.31 3.46 9.32
N MET A 43 -8.38 2.82 8.83
CA MET A 43 -8.27 1.61 8.02
C MET A 43 -7.65 1.88 6.65
N GLU A 44 -7.92 3.04 6.06
CA GLU A 44 -7.26 3.51 4.85
C GLU A 44 -5.76 3.73 5.09
N TRP A 45 -5.40 4.45 6.17
CA TRP A 45 -4.02 4.65 6.56
C TRP A 45 -3.29 3.33 6.87
N PHE A 46 -3.96 2.41 7.56
CA PHE A 46 -3.42 1.10 7.94
C PHE A 46 -3.13 0.25 6.71
N GLY A 47 -4.08 0.17 5.76
CA GLY A 47 -3.87 -0.55 4.50
C GLY A 47 -2.73 0.03 3.66
N ALA A 48 -2.56 1.35 3.65
CA ALA A 48 -1.47 2.00 2.93
C ALA A 48 -0.08 1.64 3.49
N ARG A 49 0.01 1.34 4.80
CA ARG A 49 1.26 0.96 5.46
C ARG A 49 1.81 -0.39 4.99
N ASP A 50 0.96 -1.28 4.48
CA ASP A 50 1.36 -2.60 3.96
C ASP A 50 1.96 -2.54 2.54
N ILE A 51 1.64 -1.49 1.76
CA ILE A 51 2.09 -1.36 0.37
C ILE A 51 3.57 -1.02 0.28
N GLY A 52 4.10 -0.21 1.20
CA GLY A 52 5.49 0.26 1.19
C GLY A 52 6.52 -0.88 1.19
N PRO A 53 6.46 -1.84 2.14
CA PRO A 53 7.32 -3.02 2.15
C PRO A 53 7.19 -3.89 0.89
N LEU A 54 5.97 -4.02 0.35
CA LEU A 54 5.68 -4.74 -0.89
C LEU A 54 6.38 -4.10 -2.10
N ILE A 55 6.27 -2.77 -2.26
CA ILE A 55 7.00 -2.01 -3.29
C ILE A 55 8.51 -2.21 -3.14
N GLY A 56 9.01 -2.20 -1.90
CA GLY A 56 10.40 -2.47 -1.60
C GLY A 56 10.87 -3.84 -2.10
N ARG A 57 10.08 -4.91 -1.87
CA ARG A 57 10.37 -6.25 -2.41
C ARG A 57 10.33 -6.27 -3.94
N MET A 58 9.29 -5.70 -4.55
CA MET A 58 9.16 -5.61 -6.01
C MET A 58 10.37 -4.94 -6.66
N LYS A 59 10.83 -3.80 -6.12
CA LYS A 59 12.03 -3.10 -6.61
C LYS A 59 13.27 -4.00 -6.57
N LYS A 60 13.47 -4.70 -5.45
CA LYS A 60 14.61 -5.62 -5.30
C LYS A 60 14.57 -6.74 -6.32
N ASN A 61 13.39 -7.34 -6.55
CA ASN A 61 13.24 -8.41 -7.52
C ASN A 61 13.55 -7.94 -8.93
N PHE A 62 13.09 -6.76 -9.34
CA PHE A 62 13.35 -6.24 -10.69
C PHE A 62 14.83 -5.92 -10.91
N VAL A 63 15.50 -5.36 -9.90
CA VAL A 63 16.96 -5.13 -9.94
C VAL A 63 17.73 -6.45 -9.95
N HIS A 64 17.24 -7.48 -9.24
CA HIS A 64 17.87 -8.79 -9.25
C HIS A 64 17.75 -9.45 -10.63
N ILE A 65 16.56 -9.44 -11.22
CA ILE A 65 16.31 -9.94 -12.57
C ILE A 65 17.25 -9.24 -13.56
N SER A 66 17.32 -7.90 -13.53
CA SER A 66 18.14 -7.16 -14.48
C SER A 66 19.64 -7.46 -14.34
N ARG A 67 20.13 -7.66 -13.11
CA ARG A 67 21.52 -8.07 -12.88
C ARG A 67 21.81 -9.46 -13.42
N ASN A 68 20.93 -10.43 -13.15
CA ASN A 68 21.09 -11.79 -13.64
C ASN A 68 21.13 -11.82 -15.18
N GLU A 69 20.27 -11.04 -15.85
CA GLU A 69 20.26 -10.98 -17.32
C GLU A 69 21.54 -10.34 -17.90
N ILE A 70 22.09 -9.34 -17.23
CA ILE A 70 23.38 -8.74 -17.61
C ILE A 70 24.51 -9.75 -17.43
N GLU A 71 24.55 -10.44 -16.29
CA GLU A 71 25.55 -11.47 -16.01
C GLU A 71 25.50 -12.60 -17.05
N ARG A 72 24.29 -13.05 -17.43
CA ARG A 72 24.08 -14.04 -18.50
C ARG A 72 24.54 -13.55 -19.87
N PHE A 73 24.38 -12.26 -20.15
CA PHE A 73 24.83 -11.69 -21.42
C PHE A 73 26.36 -11.61 -21.51
N PHE A 74 27.04 -11.28 -20.41
CA PHE A 74 28.50 -11.08 -20.35
C PHE A 74 29.28 -12.33 -19.91
N VAL A 75 29.06 -13.44 -20.63
CA VAL A 75 29.81 -14.70 -20.48
C VAL A 75 30.72 -14.98 -21.68
N GLY A 76 31.76 -15.81 -21.50
CA GLY A 76 32.70 -16.21 -22.55
C GLY A 76 33.45 -15.03 -23.14
N ASP A 77 33.51 -14.94 -24.47
CA ASP A 77 34.20 -13.87 -25.21
C ASP A 77 33.65 -12.46 -24.92
N ARG A 78 32.48 -12.35 -24.30
CA ARG A 78 31.86 -11.08 -23.92
C ARG A 78 32.26 -10.60 -22.52
N GLN A 79 32.94 -11.41 -21.72
CA GLN A 79 33.22 -11.09 -20.32
C GLN A 79 33.96 -9.76 -20.13
N ASP A 80 34.90 -9.46 -21.04
CA ASP A 80 35.72 -8.24 -21.05
C ASP A 80 35.22 -7.19 -22.06
N ALA A 81 33.97 -7.28 -22.50
CA ALA A 81 33.41 -6.34 -23.45
C ALA A 81 33.41 -4.91 -22.89
N SER A 82 34.03 -3.97 -23.61
CA SER A 82 34.14 -2.57 -23.20
C SER A 82 32.79 -1.85 -23.07
N CYS A 83 31.70 -2.43 -23.59
CA CYS A 83 30.36 -1.87 -23.51
C CYS A 83 29.58 -2.27 -22.25
N ARG A 84 30.16 -3.10 -21.37
CA ARG A 84 29.47 -3.63 -20.18
C ARG A 84 28.85 -2.55 -19.30
N GLU A 85 29.64 -1.58 -18.89
CA GLU A 85 29.18 -0.49 -18.00
C GLU A 85 28.08 0.37 -18.68
N VAL A 86 28.22 0.62 -19.99
CA VAL A 86 27.21 1.37 -20.76
C VAL A 86 25.89 0.60 -20.84
N MET A 87 25.95 -0.73 -21.01
CA MET A 87 24.78 -1.60 -21.02
C MET A 87 24.11 -1.66 -19.64
N GLU A 88 24.89 -1.81 -18.57
CA GLU A 88 24.40 -1.78 -17.18
C GLU A 88 23.62 -0.49 -16.90
N VAL A 89 24.18 0.66 -17.24
CA VAL A 89 23.49 1.96 -17.09
C VAL A 89 22.23 2.04 -17.93
N MET A 90 22.23 1.50 -19.15
CA MET A 90 21.05 1.49 -20.02
C MET A 90 19.93 0.64 -19.42
N VAL A 91 20.24 -0.56 -18.95
CA VAL A 91 19.28 -1.48 -18.33
C VAL A 91 18.72 -0.87 -17.04
N ASP A 92 19.57 -0.30 -16.19
CA ASP A 92 19.13 0.37 -14.95
C ASP A 92 18.16 1.53 -15.24
N ARG A 93 18.40 2.29 -16.31
CA ARG A 93 17.46 3.34 -16.76
C ARG A 93 16.13 2.77 -17.23
N ILE A 94 16.13 1.64 -17.93
CA ILE A 94 14.90 0.96 -18.37
C ILE A 94 14.11 0.47 -17.15
N VAL A 95 14.78 -0.25 -16.24
CA VAL A 95 14.16 -0.76 -15.01
C VAL A 95 13.60 0.37 -14.17
N SER A 96 14.34 1.48 -14.02
CA SER A 96 13.87 2.66 -13.28
C SER A 96 12.61 3.28 -13.88
N LYS A 97 12.53 3.40 -15.21
CA LYS A 97 11.33 3.91 -15.91
C LYS A 97 10.13 2.97 -15.75
N LEU A 98 10.35 1.67 -15.86
CA LEU A 98 9.29 0.67 -15.65
C LEU A 98 8.78 0.69 -14.20
N LEU A 99 9.69 0.74 -13.22
CA LEU A 99 9.33 0.85 -11.80
C LEU A 99 8.52 2.12 -11.52
N HIS A 100 8.88 3.26 -12.12
CA HIS A 100 8.10 4.49 -12.00
C HIS A 100 6.66 4.28 -12.50
N CYS A 101 6.49 3.74 -13.72
CA CYS A 101 5.19 3.46 -14.31
C CYS A 101 4.34 2.52 -13.43
N VAL A 102 4.94 1.44 -12.92
CA VAL A 102 4.21 0.48 -12.06
C VAL A 102 3.81 1.13 -10.74
N ILE A 103 4.71 1.89 -10.09
CA ILE A 103 4.40 2.58 -8.83
C ILE A 103 3.29 3.63 -9.03
N GLU A 104 3.30 4.34 -10.15
CA GLU A 104 2.25 5.29 -10.50
C GLU A 104 0.90 4.59 -10.66
N ASN A 105 0.86 3.45 -11.37
CA ASN A 105 -0.35 2.62 -11.47
C ASN A 105 -0.83 2.10 -10.10
N VAL A 106 0.08 1.66 -9.23
CA VAL A 106 -0.26 1.22 -7.87
C VAL A 106 -0.87 2.37 -7.07
N ASN A 107 -0.33 3.58 -7.19
CA ASN A 107 -0.90 4.77 -6.55
C ASN A 107 -2.28 5.13 -7.12
N THR A 108 -2.49 4.97 -8.43
CA THR A 108 -3.82 5.15 -9.05
C THR A 108 -4.82 4.14 -8.50
N VAL A 109 -4.47 2.85 -8.46
CA VAL A 109 -5.32 1.81 -7.87
C VAL A 109 -5.60 2.07 -6.40
N ALA A 110 -4.61 2.54 -5.64
CA ALA A 110 -4.80 2.89 -4.23
C ALA A 110 -5.82 4.02 -4.05
N LYS A 111 -5.85 5.01 -4.96
CA LYS A 111 -6.82 6.11 -4.95
C LYS A 111 -8.21 5.70 -5.41
N GLU A 112 -8.31 4.83 -6.43
CA GLU A 112 -9.59 4.45 -7.04
C GLU A 112 -10.30 3.30 -6.33
N HIS A 113 -9.53 2.33 -5.83
CA HIS A 113 -10.03 1.07 -5.27
C HIS A 113 -9.57 0.81 -3.83
N GLY A 114 -8.83 1.74 -3.25
CA GLY A 114 -8.32 1.65 -1.89
C GLY A 114 -7.00 0.88 -1.78
N PRO A 115 -6.33 0.99 -0.62
CA PRO A 115 -4.98 0.48 -0.43
C PRO A 115 -4.89 -1.05 -0.40
N ALA A 116 -5.96 -1.73 0.04
CA ALA A 116 -5.98 -3.19 0.08
C ALA A 116 -5.90 -3.81 -1.33
N GLU A 117 -6.56 -3.20 -2.32
CA GLU A 117 -6.51 -3.69 -3.69
C GLU A 117 -5.16 -3.40 -4.35
N ALA A 118 -4.61 -2.22 -4.09
CA ALA A 118 -3.25 -1.89 -4.51
C ALA A 118 -2.19 -2.85 -3.91
N ALA A 119 -2.35 -3.25 -2.64
CA ALA A 119 -1.47 -4.23 -2.01
C ALA A 119 -1.53 -5.61 -2.70
N LYS A 120 -2.72 -6.10 -3.05
CA LYS A 120 -2.88 -7.35 -3.81
C LYS A 120 -2.21 -7.29 -5.18
N LEU A 121 -2.32 -6.15 -5.87
CA LEU A 121 -1.66 -5.94 -7.15
C LEU A 121 -0.14 -6.06 -7.00
N VAL A 122 0.46 -5.38 -6.03
CA VAL A 122 1.90 -5.46 -5.80
C VAL A 122 2.32 -6.87 -5.38
N ASP A 123 1.55 -7.55 -4.52
CA ASP A 123 1.85 -8.94 -4.12
C ASP A 123 1.83 -9.90 -5.32
N SER A 124 0.86 -9.76 -6.21
CA SER A 124 0.78 -10.53 -7.46
C SER A 124 2.01 -10.31 -8.34
N ILE A 125 2.44 -9.05 -8.52
CA ILE A 125 3.64 -8.71 -9.29
C ILE A 125 4.90 -9.32 -8.66
N VAL A 126 5.03 -9.24 -7.33
CA VAL A 126 6.16 -9.84 -6.59
C VAL A 126 6.21 -11.35 -6.84
N ARG A 127 5.10 -12.07 -6.67
CA ARG A 127 5.04 -13.52 -6.91
C ARG A 127 5.35 -13.89 -8.36
N GLN A 128 4.83 -13.13 -9.32
CA GLN A 128 5.14 -13.35 -10.74
C GLN A 128 6.62 -13.14 -11.05
N SER A 129 7.24 -12.10 -10.48
CA SER A 129 8.67 -11.82 -10.66
C SER A 129 9.56 -12.92 -10.08
N GLU A 130 9.18 -13.51 -8.94
CA GLU A 130 9.89 -14.65 -8.34
C GLU A 130 9.79 -15.89 -9.23
N LYS A 131 8.61 -16.14 -9.81
CA LYS A 131 8.40 -17.25 -10.74
C LYS A 131 9.25 -17.10 -12.02
N LEU A 132 9.28 -15.90 -12.62
CA LEU A 132 10.12 -15.62 -13.78
C LEU A 132 11.60 -15.83 -13.47
N SER A 133 12.07 -15.36 -12.32
CA SER A 133 13.45 -15.56 -11.88
C SER A 133 13.80 -17.06 -11.73
N ALA A 134 12.85 -17.89 -11.30
CA ALA A 134 13.04 -19.34 -11.15
C ALA A 134 13.03 -20.09 -12.50
N GLU A 135 12.19 -19.68 -13.46
CA GLU A 135 12.16 -20.27 -14.80
C GLU A 135 13.44 -19.96 -15.59
N THR A 136 13.95 -18.75 -15.46
CA THR A 136 15.21 -18.30 -16.07
C THR A 136 16.39 -19.17 -15.61
N ASN A 137 16.48 -19.54 -14.33
CA ASN A 137 17.55 -20.41 -13.79
C ASN A 137 17.46 -21.89 -14.22
N ASN A 138 16.27 -22.41 -14.55
CA ASN A 138 16.10 -23.83 -14.95
C ASN A 138 16.35 -24.09 -16.45
N GLY A 139 16.54 -23.05 -17.27
CA GLY A 139 16.87 -23.19 -18.69
C GLY A 139 18.33 -23.58 -18.96
N GLU A 140 19.23 -23.31 -18.01
CA GLU A 140 20.70 -23.41 -18.22
C GLU A 140 21.28 -24.83 -18.08
N ASP A 141 20.60 -25.73 -17.37
CA ASP A 141 21.08 -27.12 -17.22
C ASP A 141 20.93 -27.96 -18.51
N ARG A 142 20.32 -27.43 -19.58
CA ARG A 142 20.08 -28.17 -20.83
C ARG A 142 20.97 -27.78 -22.01
N ASP A 143 21.63 -26.63 -21.96
CA ASP A 143 22.39 -26.10 -23.11
C ASP A 143 23.92 -26.26 -22.96
N CYS A 144 24.40 -26.96 -21.92
CA CYS A 144 25.83 -27.31 -21.74
C CYS A 144 26.21 -28.75 -22.16
N GLU A 145 25.27 -29.55 -22.66
CA GLU A 145 25.57 -30.87 -23.26
C GLU A 145 25.40 -30.83 -24.79
N THR A 146 26.26 -30.12 -25.53
CA THR A 146 26.59 -30.49 -26.92
C THR A 146 27.94 -29.95 -27.36
#